data_AF-A0A1H2LHK0-F1
#
_entry.id   AF-A0A1H2LHK0-F1
#
_cell.length_a   1.000
_cell.length_b   1.000
_cell.length_c   1.000
_cell.angle_alpha   90.00
_cell.angle_beta   90.00
_cell.angle_gamma   90.00
#
_symmetry.space_group_name_H-M   'P 1'
#
loop_
_entity.id
_entity.type
_entity.pdbx_description
1 polymer ?
#
loop_
_entity_poly.entity_id
_entity_poly.type
_entity_poly.pdbx_seq_one_letter_code
_entity_poly.pdbx_strand_id
1 'polypeptide(L)'
;MVQEAIHHETVLGFVSADVGISILPASVSRFRTDDIAIRPISGSPTTPLMVARNPESRNPAVGAFIDCLYAALPGDLGVTE
;
A
#
# COMPACT_ATOMS: atom_id res chain seq x y z
N MET A 1 -10.32 -16.08 -17.57
CA MET A 1 -10.74 -14.67 -17.78
C MET A 1 -9.90 -13.83 -16.84
N VAL A 2 -9.22 -12.79 -17.33
CA VAL A 2 -8.46 -11.84 -16.49
C VAL A 2 -9.21 -10.51 -16.53
N GLN A 3 -9.49 -9.93 -15.38
CA GLN A 3 -10.08 -8.59 -15.26
C GLN A 3 -9.04 -7.64 -14.66
N GLU A 4 -8.89 -6.48 -15.28
CA GLU A 4 -8.08 -5.38 -14.77
C GLU A 4 -9.02 -4.37 -14.11
N ALA A 5 -8.78 -4.06 -12.84
CA ALA A 5 -9.55 -3.08 -12.08
C ALA A 5 -8.61 -1.95 -11.63
N ILE A 6 -9.04 -0.71 -11.85
CA ILE A 6 -8.22 0.50 -11.70
C ILE A 6 -8.15 0.97 -10.22
N HIS A 7 -9.05 0.50 -9.35
CA HIS A 7 -9.14 0.91 -7.94
C HIS A 7 -9.24 -0.26 -6.96
N HIS A 8 -8.48 -0.18 -5.86
CA HIS A 8 -8.37 -1.23 -4.84
C HIS A 8 -9.70 -1.58 -4.16
N GLU A 9 -10.60 -0.62 -3.99
CA GLU A 9 -11.93 -0.86 -3.38
C GLU A 9 -12.80 -1.76 -4.26
N THR A 10 -12.69 -1.63 -5.59
CA THR A 10 -13.44 -2.45 -6.55
C THR A 10 -12.92 -3.89 -6.59
N VAL A 11 -11.60 -4.06 -6.40
CA VAL A 11 -10.96 -5.39 -6.35
C VAL A 11 -11.48 -6.19 -5.16
N LEU A 12 -11.60 -5.59 -3.96
CA LEU A 12 -12.12 -6.30 -2.79
C LEU A 12 -13.58 -6.71 -2.99
N GLY A 13 -14.42 -5.84 -3.57
CA GLY A 13 -15.80 -6.16 -3.90
C GLY A 13 -15.93 -7.34 -4.87
N PHE A 14 -15.06 -7.45 -5.87
CA PHE A 14 -15.04 -8.60 -6.79
C PHE A 14 -14.59 -9.89 -6.12
N VAL A 15 -13.61 -9.83 -5.22
CA VAL A 15 -13.19 -11.01 -4.43
C VAL A 15 -14.33 -11.46 -3.50
N SER A 16 -15.01 -10.54 -2.82
CA SER A 16 -16.20 -10.84 -2.02
C SER A 16 -17.37 -11.43 -2.83
N ALA A 17 -17.50 -11.04 -4.11
CA ALA A 17 -18.50 -11.57 -5.02
C ALA A 17 -18.09 -12.91 -5.68
N ASP A 18 -17.03 -13.56 -5.19
CA ASP A 18 -16.51 -14.85 -5.68
C ASP A 18 -16.09 -14.82 -7.18
N VAL A 19 -15.72 -13.64 -7.69
CA VAL A 19 -15.27 -13.48 -9.09
C VAL A 19 -13.85 -14.00 -9.29
N GLY A 20 -13.02 -14.03 -8.24
CA GLY A 20 -11.65 -14.53 -8.32
C GLY A 20 -10.76 -14.12 -7.14
N ILE A 21 -9.45 -14.04 -7.40
CA ILE A 21 -8.41 -13.67 -6.42
C ILE A 21 -7.63 -12.44 -6.87
N SER A 22 -6.99 -11.76 -5.92
CA SER A 22 -6.10 -10.63 -6.19
C SER A 22 -4.86 -10.62 -5.30
N ILE A 23 -3.79 -10.01 -5.80
CA ILE A 23 -2.56 -9.75 -5.07
C ILE A 23 -2.55 -8.27 -4.70
N LEU A 24 -2.44 -7.97 -3.42
CA LEU A 24 -2.54 -6.60 -2.88
C LEU A 24 -1.40 -6.33 -1.89
N PRO A 25 -0.96 -5.07 -1.74
CA PRO A 25 -0.04 -4.69 -0.68
C PRO A 25 -0.61 -5.05 0.70
N ALA A 26 0.27 -5.43 1.64
CA ALA A 26 -0.13 -5.82 3.00
C ALA A 26 -0.94 -4.74 3.73
N SER A 27 -0.75 -3.46 3.39
CA SER A 27 -1.50 -2.34 3.97
C SER A 27 -3.01 -2.42 3.72
N VAL A 28 -3.46 -3.09 2.65
CA VAL A 28 -4.88 -3.25 2.29
C VAL A 28 -5.61 -4.20 3.25
N SER A 29 -4.88 -5.03 4.00
CA SER A 29 -5.47 -5.93 5.02
C SER A 29 -6.29 -5.20 6.09
N ARG A 30 -6.08 -3.89 6.27
CA ARG A 30 -6.87 -3.03 7.16
C ARG A 30 -8.33 -2.86 6.72
N PHE A 31 -8.63 -3.10 5.44
CA PHE A 31 -9.97 -2.97 4.85
C PHE A 31 -10.66 -4.32 4.69
N ARG A 32 -10.22 -5.35 5.42
CA ARG A 32 -10.77 -6.69 5.35
C ARG A 32 -12.24 -6.74 5.81
N THR A 33 -13.06 -7.44 5.05
CA THR A 33 -14.38 -7.94 5.46
C THR A 33 -14.30 -9.43 5.81
N ASP A 34 -15.21 -9.92 6.67
CA ASP A 34 -15.12 -11.27 7.26
C ASP A 34 -15.14 -12.42 6.23
N ASP A 35 -15.73 -12.15 5.07
CA ASP A 35 -15.87 -13.01 3.90
C ASP A 35 -14.59 -13.15 3.05
N ILE A 36 -13.56 -12.33 3.26
CA ILE A 36 -12.30 -12.42 2.52
C ILE A 36 -11.21 -13.10 3.34
N ALA A 37 -10.58 -14.12 2.76
CA ALA A 37 -9.37 -14.74 3.31
C ALA A 37 -8.10 -14.07 2.75
N ILE A 38 -7.24 -13.58 3.63
CA ILE A 38 -5.91 -13.06 3.26
C ILE A 38 -4.87 -14.17 3.44
N ARG A 39 -4.02 -14.37 2.42
CA ARG A 39 -2.96 -15.38 2.42
C ARG A 39 -1.60 -14.73 2.15
N PRO A 40 -0.57 -14.98 3.00
CA PRO A 40 0.79 -14.56 2.71
C PRO A 40 1.31 -15.19 1.42
N ILE A 41 2.07 -14.43 0.64
CA ILE A 41 2.74 -14.93 -0.57
C ILE A 41 4.14 -15.43 -0.18
N SER A 42 4.51 -16.62 -0.66
CA SER A 42 5.84 -17.19 -0.42
C SER A 42 6.93 -16.23 -0.89
N GLY A 43 7.99 -16.08 -0.08
CA GLY A 43 9.07 -15.12 -0.33
C GLY A 43 8.74 -13.66 0.05
N SER A 44 7.54 -13.37 0.54
CA SER A 44 7.12 -12.05 1.03
C SER A 44 7.48 -10.90 0.07
N PRO A 45 7.02 -10.93 -1.19
CA PRO A 45 7.29 -9.86 -2.14
C PRO A 45 6.77 -8.52 -1.59
N THR A 46 7.59 -7.47 -1.73
CA THR A 46 7.29 -6.13 -1.22
C THR A 46 7.01 -5.16 -2.35
N THR A 47 6.10 -4.22 -2.10
CA THR A 47 5.85 -3.06 -2.96
C THR A 47 6.43 -1.80 -2.29
N PRO A 48 7.27 -1.00 -2.96
CA PRO A 48 7.84 0.19 -2.35
C PRO A 48 6.78 1.30 -2.18
N LEU A 49 6.90 2.07 -1.10
CA LEU A 49 6.17 3.31 -0.90
C LEU A 49 7.17 4.46 -1.01
N MET A 50 6.92 5.41 -1.91
CA MET A 50 7.85 6.50 -2.22
C MET A 50 7.21 7.87 -2.03
N VAL A 51 8.01 8.86 -1.65
CA VAL A 51 7.64 10.28 -1.65
C VAL A 51 8.45 11.01 -2.72
N ALA A 52 7.75 11.75 -3.58
CA ALA A 52 8.38 12.62 -4.58
C ALA A 52 8.12 14.08 -4.23
N ARG A 53 9.16 14.91 -4.33
CA ARG A 53 9.05 16.36 -4.11
C ARG A 53 9.77 17.12 -5.21
N ASN A 54 9.30 18.35 -5.46
CA ASN A 54 10.12 19.31 -6.18
C ASN A 54 11.31 19.73 -5.28
N PRO A 55 12.58 19.50 -5.69
CA PRO A 55 13.74 19.89 -4.90
C PRO A 55 13.81 21.40 -4.64
N GLU A 56 13.24 22.21 -5.53
CA GLU A 56 13.22 23.67 -5.45
C GLU A 56 12.06 24.23 -4.61
N SER A 57 11.19 23.36 -4.05
CA SER A 57 10.06 23.81 -3.24
C SER A 57 10.54 24.48 -1.95
N ARG A 58 10.12 25.74 -1.75
CA ARG A 58 10.36 26.50 -0.51
C ARG A 58 9.20 26.44 0.48
N ASN A 59 8.17 25.64 0.21
CA ASN A 59 7.03 25.54 1.11
C ASN A 59 7.43 24.74 2.37
N PRO A 60 7.40 25.34 3.57
CA PRO A 60 7.81 24.66 4.80
C PRO A 60 6.96 23.42 5.12
N ALA A 61 5.72 23.35 4.61
CA ALA A 61 4.87 22.18 4.78
C ALA A 61 5.45 20.91 4.12
N VAL A 62 6.27 21.04 3.07
CA VAL A 62 6.90 19.88 2.41
C VAL A 62 7.92 19.22 3.33
N GLY A 63 8.76 20.02 4.01
CA GLY A 63 9.72 19.51 4.99
C GLY A 63 9.01 18.86 6.16
N ALA A 64 8.04 19.57 6.75
CA ALA A 64 7.27 19.06 7.88
C ALA A 64 6.53 17.75 7.55
N PHE A 65 5.98 17.61 6.34
CA PHE A 65 5.33 16.37 5.91
C PHE A 65 6.32 15.20 5.81
N ILE A 66 7.52 15.44 5.27
CA ILE A 66 8.57 14.41 5.15
C ILE A 66 9.05 13.97 6.54
N ASP A 67 9.24 14.92 7.45
CA ASP A 67 9.60 14.62 8.84
C ASP A 67 8.53 13.75 9.52
N CYS A 68 7.25 14.08 9.33
CA CYS A 68 6.13 13.27 9.80
C CYS A 68 6.13 11.86 9.19
N LEU A 69 6.44 11.72 7.89
CA LEU A 69 6.51 10.41 7.24
C LEU A 69 7.61 9.54 7.88
N TYR A 70 8.81 10.08 8.08
CA TYR A 70 9.91 9.33 8.70
C TYR A 70 9.64 9.00 10.16
N ALA A 71 9.02 9.91 10.91
CA ALA A 71 8.62 9.65 12.30
C ALA A 71 7.54 8.54 12.41
N ALA A 72 6.72 8.36 11.37
CA ALA A 72 5.69 7.33 11.32
C ALA A 72 6.20 5.97 10.82
N LEU A 73 7.47 5.86 10.38
CA LEU A 73 8.03 4.58 9.97
C LEU A 73 8.16 3.65 11.18
N PRO A 74 7.69 2.39 11.07
CA PRO A 74 8.02 1.36 12.05
C PRO A 74 9.55 1.22 12.13
N GLY A 75 10.11 1.12 13.34
CA GLY A 75 11.56 1.15 13.60
C GLY A 75 12.41 0.05 12.95
N ASP A 76 11.80 -0.89 12.20
CA ASP A 76 12.48 -1.98 11.47
C ASP A 76 12.66 -1.72 9.96
N LEU A 77 12.14 -0.62 9.41
CA LEU A 77 12.36 -0.27 8.00
C LEU A 77 13.62 0.59 7.88
N GLY A 78 14.77 -0.09 7.80
CA GLY A 78 16.05 0.51 7.49
C GLY A 78 15.97 1.34 6.21
N VAL A 79 16.24 2.64 6.35
CA VAL A 79 16.37 3.57 5.23
C VAL A 79 17.66 3.22 4.51
N THR A 80 17.58 2.51 3.39
CA THR A 80 18.71 2.36 2.48
C THR A 80 18.84 3.65 1.69
N GLU A 81 19.97 4.36 1.91
CA GLU A 81 20.44 5.49 1.10
C GLU A 81 20.68 5.12 -0.37
#